data_AF-A0A5J5I4C9-F1
#
_entry.id   AF-A0A5J5I4C9-F1
#
_cell.length_a   1.000
_cell.length_b   1.000
_cell.length_c   1.000
_cell.angle_alpha   90.00
_cell.angle_beta   90.00
_cell.angle_gamma   90.00
#
_symmetry.space_group_name_H-M   'P 1'
#
loop_
_entity.id
_entity.type
_entity.pdbx_description
1 polymer ?
#
loop_
_entity_poly.entity_id
_entity_poly.type
_entity_poly.pdbx_seq_one_letter_code
_entity_poly.pdbx_strand_id
1 'polypeptide(L)'
;MMKRITTFGLLGLLALSSPALAAEPWEQAVATAIGKPGAEMPGGVYRIGLPRSDLHVVLDGVTLKPALALGSWLAFVPHGGGQAMVMGDLVLTDTEVNPVMAKLVAGGIEITALHNHLLRNTPHTMYMHIAGHGDPAQLAKVLHDALALSGTPLSAPPAASPAAPETIDLDTAALDRIMGHKGKIGGGVYAFGIPRAEAPRDGGMALPPAMGAAIAINFQPTGGGKAAITGDFVLTASEVNPVLRELRQNGIEVTALHNHMLDDEPRLFFMHFWANDDAQKLARGLTAALSHVAVAAN
;
A
#
# COMPACT_ATOMS: atom_id res chain seq x y z
N MET A 1 73.91 -35.15 -40.61
CA MET A 1 73.50 -35.04 -39.20
C MET A 1 73.08 -33.60 -38.93
N MET A 2 71.81 -33.26 -39.18
CA MET A 2 71.25 -31.91 -38.98
C MET A 2 69.90 -32.08 -38.27
N LYS A 3 69.81 -31.64 -37.03
CA LYS A 3 68.56 -31.61 -36.24
C LYS A 3 67.72 -30.43 -36.72
N ARG A 4 66.53 -30.70 -37.27
CA ARG A 4 65.48 -29.68 -37.48
C ARG A 4 64.70 -29.55 -36.17
N ILE A 5 64.73 -28.36 -35.58
CA ILE A 5 63.91 -27.97 -34.43
C ILE A 5 62.62 -27.39 -34.99
N THR A 6 61.48 -28.02 -34.68
CA THR A 6 60.16 -27.55 -35.05
C THR A 6 59.60 -26.74 -33.89
N THR A 7 59.52 -25.41 -34.05
CA THR A 7 58.93 -24.50 -33.07
C THR A 7 57.41 -24.47 -33.27
N PHE A 8 56.63 -24.93 -32.30
CA PHE A 8 55.17 -24.76 -32.28
C PHE A 8 54.85 -23.35 -31.74
N GLY A 9 54.32 -22.47 -32.61
CA GLY A 9 53.78 -21.18 -32.21
C GLY A 9 52.36 -21.35 -31.66
N LEU A 10 52.18 -21.09 -30.36
CA LEU A 10 50.88 -21.06 -29.71
C LEU A 10 50.24 -19.68 -29.95
N LEU A 11 49.30 -19.58 -30.89
CA LEU A 11 48.43 -18.40 -31.02
C LEU A 11 47.42 -18.42 -29.87
N GLY A 12 47.64 -17.62 -28.83
CA GLY A 12 46.66 -17.38 -27.78
C GLY A 12 45.57 -16.41 -28.26
N LEU A 13 44.34 -16.91 -28.44
CA LEU A 13 43.16 -16.06 -28.57
C LEU A 13 42.91 -15.39 -27.20
N LEU A 14 43.18 -14.08 -27.08
CA LEU A 14 42.66 -13.27 -25.99
C LEU A 14 41.16 -13.02 -26.23
N ALA A 15 40.31 -13.81 -25.59
CA ALA A 15 38.90 -13.51 -25.48
C ALA A 15 38.73 -12.31 -24.54
N LEU A 16 38.31 -11.17 -25.07
CA LEU A 16 37.83 -10.04 -24.29
C LEU A 16 36.48 -10.42 -23.67
N SER A 17 36.49 -10.95 -22.46
CA SER A 17 35.30 -11.10 -21.63
C SER A 17 34.82 -9.70 -21.24
N SER A 18 33.76 -9.23 -21.90
CA SER A 18 32.99 -8.09 -21.37
C SER A 18 32.42 -8.52 -20.02
N PRO A 19 32.51 -7.70 -18.96
CA PRO A 19 31.85 -8.02 -17.71
C PRO A 19 30.36 -8.13 -17.99
N ALA A 20 29.78 -9.31 -17.76
CA ALA A 20 28.35 -9.44 -17.65
C ALA A 20 27.95 -8.63 -16.42
N LEU A 21 27.39 -7.43 -16.63
CA LEU A 21 26.66 -6.73 -15.59
C LEU A 21 25.55 -7.68 -15.14
N ALA A 22 25.62 -8.18 -13.91
CA ALA A 22 24.49 -8.86 -13.31
C ALA A 22 23.29 -7.91 -13.43
N ALA A 23 22.16 -8.41 -13.93
CA ALA A 23 20.93 -7.62 -13.92
C ALA A 23 20.71 -7.13 -12.48
N GLU A 24 20.51 -5.82 -12.30
CA GLU A 24 20.13 -5.32 -10.98
C GLU A 24 18.87 -6.06 -10.53
N PRO A 25 18.74 -6.41 -9.24
CA PRO A 25 17.47 -6.93 -8.71
C PRO A 25 16.34 -6.02 -9.17
N TRP A 26 15.25 -6.60 -9.68
CA TRP A 26 14.18 -5.81 -10.31
C TRP A 26 13.56 -4.80 -9.33
N GLU A 27 13.61 -5.09 -8.02
CA GLU A 27 13.26 -4.19 -6.93
C GLU A 27 14.12 -2.92 -6.92
N GLN A 28 15.42 -3.04 -7.18
CA GLN A 28 16.36 -1.91 -7.27
C GLN A 28 16.06 -1.06 -8.51
N ALA A 29 15.72 -1.69 -9.63
CA ALA A 29 15.29 -0.97 -10.84
C ALA A 29 13.99 -0.20 -10.59
N VAL A 30 13.02 -0.83 -9.91
CA VAL A 30 11.77 -0.17 -9.47
C VAL A 30 12.06 1.00 -8.53
N ALA A 31 12.88 0.81 -7.50
CA ALA A 31 13.26 1.85 -6.56
C ALA A 31 13.88 3.07 -7.25
N THR A 32 14.79 2.79 -8.18
CA THR A 32 15.51 3.81 -8.96
C THR A 32 14.54 4.57 -9.87
N ALA A 33 13.66 3.86 -10.58
CA ALA A 33 12.68 4.47 -11.48
C ALA A 33 11.63 5.29 -10.72
N ILE A 34 11.16 4.85 -9.54
CA ILE A 34 10.27 5.63 -8.68
C ILE A 34 10.99 6.81 -8.03
N GLY A 35 12.29 6.69 -7.75
CA GLY A 35 13.07 7.67 -6.98
C GLY A 35 13.02 7.47 -5.47
N LYS A 36 12.39 6.38 -5.01
CA LYS A 36 12.22 6.04 -3.59
C LYS A 36 12.34 4.54 -3.35
N PRO A 37 13.09 4.09 -2.32
CA PRO A 37 13.13 2.68 -1.96
C PRO A 37 11.82 2.24 -1.31
N GLY A 38 11.46 0.99 -1.57
CA GLY A 38 10.45 0.23 -0.84
C GLY A 38 11.05 -0.80 0.10
N ALA A 39 10.20 -1.67 0.63
CA ALA A 39 10.57 -2.81 1.45
C ALA A 39 9.95 -4.09 0.90
N GLU A 40 10.66 -5.21 1.06
CA GLU A 40 10.09 -6.53 0.87
C GLU A 40 9.07 -6.84 1.98
N MET A 41 7.94 -7.38 1.57
CA MET A 41 6.83 -7.79 2.42
C MET A 41 6.55 -9.28 2.20
N PRO A 42 5.94 -9.96 3.18
CA PRO A 42 5.53 -11.35 3.01
C PRO A 42 4.71 -11.57 1.73
N GLY A 43 4.92 -12.73 1.09
CA GLY A 43 4.28 -13.05 -0.20
C GLY A 43 5.04 -12.55 -1.42
N GLY A 44 6.31 -12.15 -1.28
CA GLY A 44 7.16 -11.73 -2.40
C GLY A 44 6.79 -10.36 -2.96
N VAL A 45 6.19 -9.51 -2.12
CA VAL A 45 5.71 -8.18 -2.51
C VAL A 45 6.79 -7.14 -2.21
N TYR A 46 7.16 -6.34 -3.21
CA TYR A 46 7.97 -5.14 -3.02
C TYR A 46 7.06 -3.92 -2.90
N ARG A 47 6.99 -3.30 -1.73
CA ARG A 47 6.03 -2.22 -1.43
C ARG A 47 6.74 -0.90 -1.15
N ILE A 48 6.33 0.15 -1.84
CA ILE A 48 6.84 1.52 -1.69
C ILE A 48 5.76 2.37 -1.01
N GLY A 49 6.12 2.99 0.11
CA GLY A 49 5.29 3.96 0.82
C GLY A 49 5.53 5.39 0.34
N LEU A 50 4.47 6.09 -0.04
CA LEU A 50 4.46 7.43 -0.62
C LEU A 50 3.51 8.35 0.20
N PRO A 51 3.82 8.61 1.48
CA PRO A 51 2.99 9.48 2.31
C PRO A 51 2.94 10.90 1.74
N ARG A 52 1.74 11.50 1.71
CA ARG A 52 1.50 12.90 1.37
C ARG A 52 1.91 13.82 2.53
N SER A 53 3.20 13.84 2.86
CA SER A 53 3.74 14.71 3.92
C SER A 53 3.77 16.19 3.55
N ASP A 54 3.51 16.51 2.29
CA ASP A 54 3.26 17.86 1.78
C ASP A 54 1.88 18.41 2.19
N LEU A 55 0.92 17.53 2.51
CA LEU A 55 -0.44 17.93 2.85
C LEU A 55 -0.63 18.12 4.35
N HIS A 56 -1.37 19.17 4.70
CA HIS A 56 -1.88 19.43 6.05
C HIS A 56 -3.39 19.24 6.09
N VAL A 57 -3.84 17.98 6.16
CA VAL A 57 -5.26 17.64 6.14
C VAL A 57 -5.87 17.66 7.53
N VAL A 58 -7.03 18.29 7.66
CA VAL A 58 -7.85 18.35 8.88
C VAL A 58 -9.23 17.76 8.62
N LEU A 59 -9.72 16.93 9.55
CA LEU A 59 -11.09 16.40 9.55
C LEU A 59 -11.65 16.42 10.96
N ASP A 60 -12.84 17.01 11.14
CA ASP A 60 -13.54 17.10 12.42
C ASP A 60 -12.64 17.59 13.59
N GLY A 61 -11.79 18.57 13.31
CA GLY A 61 -10.85 19.16 14.26
C GLY A 61 -9.56 18.35 14.51
N VAL A 62 -9.38 17.21 13.83
CA VAL A 62 -8.16 16.38 13.91
C VAL A 62 -7.26 16.66 12.72
N THR A 63 -6.03 17.09 12.97
CA THR A 63 -4.97 17.10 11.94
C THR A 63 -4.53 15.67 11.68
N LEU A 64 -4.72 15.19 10.45
CA LEU A 64 -4.43 13.81 10.06
C LEU A 64 -2.92 13.64 9.84
N LYS A 65 -2.34 12.64 10.49
CA LYS A 65 -0.98 12.19 10.17
C LYS A 65 -1.01 11.46 8.83
N PRO A 66 0.04 11.56 7.99
CA PRO A 66 0.07 10.81 6.74
C PRO A 66 -0.13 9.30 6.92
N ALA A 67 0.40 8.74 8.01
CA ALA A 67 0.24 7.32 8.35
C ALA A 67 -1.19 6.91 8.72
N LEU A 68 -2.09 7.86 9.03
CA LEU A 68 -3.48 7.55 9.37
C LEU A 68 -4.31 7.25 8.11
N ALA A 69 -4.20 8.12 7.10
CA ALA A 69 -5.06 8.06 5.91
C ALA A 69 -4.47 8.69 4.63
N LEU A 70 -3.26 9.27 4.65
CA LEU A 70 -2.70 10.00 3.49
C LEU A 70 -1.49 9.28 2.91
N GLY A 71 -1.46 7.95 3.05
CA GLY A 71 -0.38 7.10 2.59
C GLY A 71 -0.65 6.55 1.21
N SER A 72 -0.18 7.21 0.16
CA SER A 72 -0.15 6.56 -1.16
C SER A 72 0.81 5.37 -1.11
N TRP A 73 0.59 4.36 -1.92
CA TRP A 73 1.49 3.22 -2.01
C TRP A 73 1.46 2.54 -3.37
N LEU A 74 2.56 1.87 -3.68
CA LEU A 74 2.72 1.00 -4.84
C LEU A 74 3.23 -0.35 -4.34
N ALA A 75 2.64 -1.44 -4.80
CA ALA A 75 3.02 -2.79 -4.43
C ALA A 75 3.23 -3.61 -5.70
N PHE A 76 4.42 -4.18 -5.85
CA PHE A 76 4.82 -4.99 -6.98
C PHE A 76 4.99 -6.45 -6.55
N VAL A 77 4.54 -7.38 -7.38
CA VAL A 77 4.75 -8.82 -7.18
C VAL A 77 5.13 -9.48 -8.51
N PRO A 78 6.04 -10.48 -8.54
CA PRO A 78 6.40 -11.18 -9.77
C PRO A 78 5.19 -11.81 -10.47
N HIS A 79 5.14 -11.70 -11.80
CA HIS A 79 4.07 -12.20 -12.68
C HIS A 79 4.61 -13.12 -13.80
N GLY A 80 5.65 -13.91 -13.51
CA GLY A 80 6.26 -14.83 -14.48
C GLY A 80 6.96 -14.11 -15.65
N GLY A 81 7.84 -14.82 -16.38
CA GLY A 81 8.49 -14.28 -17.58
C GLY A 81 9.31 -12.99 -17.37
N GLY A 82 9.74 -12.69 -16.14
CA GLY A 82 10.42 -11.44 -15.78
C GLY A 82 9.50 -10.22 -15.63
N GLN A 83 8.17 -10.41 -15.73
CA GLN A 83 7.17 -9.36 -15.52
C GLN A 83 6.78 -9.23 -14.05
N ALA A 84 6.16 -8.11 -13.71
CA ALA A 84 5.52 -7.86 -12.44
C ALA A 84 4.07 -7.41 -12.65
N MET A 85 3.23 -7.70 -11.67
CA MET A 85 1.96 -7.03 -11.44
C MET A 85 2.22 -5.88 -10.44
N VAL A 86 1.62 -4.73 -10.70
CA VAL A 86 1.59 -3.61 -9.75
C VAL A 86 0.15 -3.28 -9.38
N MET A 87 -0.08 -3.04 -8.10
CA MET A 87 -1.28 -2.38 -7.59
C MET A 87 -0.88 -1.15 -6.81
N GLY A 88 -1.78 -0.18 -6.71
CA GLY A 88 -1.54 1.02 -5.94
C GLY A 88 -2.81 1.70 -5.47
N ASP A 89 -2.62 2.57 -4.50
CA ASP A 89 -3.61 3.53 -4.00
C ASP A 89 -2.91 4.88 -3.95
N LEU A 90 -3.41 5.84 -4.73
CA LEU A 90 -2.82 7.16 -4.88
C LEU A 90 -3.72 8.20 -4.21
N VAL A 91 -3.18 8.88 -3.21
CA VAL A 91 -3.83 10.00 -2.52
C VAL A 91 -3.56 11.30 -3.29
N LEU A 92 -4.61 11.87 -3.85
CA LEU A 92 -4.57 13.03 -4.73
C LEU A 92 -5.53 14.12 -4.23
N THR A 93 -5.20 15.38 -4.40
CA THR A 93 -6.16 16.48 -4.28
C THR A 93 -7.03 16.55 -5.54
N ASP A 94 -8.17 17.24 -5.47
CA ASP A 94 -9.10 17.37 -6.60
C ASP A 94 -8.43 17.85 -7.89
N THR A 95 -7.47 18.77 -7.77
CA THR A 95 -6.73 19.33 -8.91
C THR A 95 -5.67 18.39 -9.48
N GLU A 96 -5.21 17.41 -8.71
CA GLU A 96 -4.19 16.44 -9.11
C GLU A 96 -4.80 15.20 -9.79
N VAL A 97 -6.07 14.88 -9.53
CA VAL A 97 -6.74 13.66 -10.04
C VAL A 97 -6.60 13.52 -11.56
N ASN A 98 -7.10 14.49 -12.34
CA ASN A 98 -7.17 14.34 -13.79
C ASN A 98 -5.80 14.33 -14.49
N PRO A 99 -4.84 15.21 -14.13
CA PRO A 99 -3.49 15.15 -14.70
C PRO A 99 -2.79 13.80 -14.46
N VAL A 100 -2.85 13.30 -13.22
CA VAL A 100 -2.24 12.00 -12.85
C VAL A 100 -2.92 10.87 -13.61
N MET A 101 -4.26 10.82 -13.61
CA MET A 101 -5.05 9.80 -14.30
C MET A 101 -4.70 9.73 -15.79
N ALA A 102 -4.67 10.88 -16.47
CA ALA A 102 -4.39 10.94 -17.90
C ALA A 102 -3.00 10.37 -18.23
N LYS A 103 -2.00 10.64 -17.38
CA LYS A 103 -0.63 10.13 -17.56
C LYS A 103 -0.54 8.62 -17.32
N LEU A 104 -1.26 8.10 -16.31
CA LEU A 104 -1.35 6.67 -16.03
C LEU A 104 -1.98 5.91 -17.21
N VAL A 105 -3.15 6.37 -17.68
CA VAL A 105 -3.86 5.76 -18.82
C VAL A 105 -3.01 5.80 -20.09
N ALA A 106 -2.37 6.93 -20.40
CA ALA A 106 -1.48 7.04 -21.55
C ALA A 106 -0.25 6.11 -21.46
N GLY A 107 0.16 5.75 -20.24
CA GLY A 107 1.24 4.79 -19.98
C GLY A 107 0.77 3.34 -19.83
N GLY A 108 -0.51 3.05 -20.05
CA GLY A 108 -1.07 1.69 -19.98
C GLY A 108 -1.33 1.18 -18.55
N ILE A 109 -1.36 2.06 -17.55
CA ILE A 109 -1.80 1.73 -16.20
C ILE A 109 -3.32 1.89 -16.12
N GLU A 110 -3.99 0.86 -15.62
CA GLU A 110 -5.44 0.84 -15.48
C GLU A 110 -5.87 1.58 -14.21
N ILE A 111 -6.98 2.30 -14.31
CA ILE A 111 -7.65 2.92 -13.17
C ILE A 111 -8.76 1.98 -12.73
N THR A 112 -8.60 1.36 -11.57
CA THR A 112 -9.55 0.37 -11.06
C THR A 112 -10.61 1.01 -10.17
N ALA A 113 -10.29 2.15 -9.54
CA ALA A 113 -11.26 2.95 -8.79
C ALA A 113 -10.81 4.41 -8.63
N LEU A 114 -11.79 5.31 -8.44
CA LEU A 114 -11.57 6.67 -7.92
C LEU A 114 -12.70 6.98 -6.93
N HIS A 115 -12.35 7.26 -5.68
CA HIS A 115 -13.32 7.52 -4.61
C HIS A 115 -12.71 8.28 -3.45
N ASN A 116 -13.53 8.58 -2.45
CA ASN A 116 -13.09 9.15 -1.19
C ASN A 116 -12.81 8.03 -0.17
N HIS A 117 -11.91 8.27 0.78
CA HIS A 117 -11.87 7.52 2.06
C HIS A 117 -12.53 8.32 3.19
N LEU A 118 -12.62 9.64 3.05
CA LEU A 118 -13.08 10.59 4.06
C LEU A 118 -14.17 11.48 3.44
N LEU A 119 -15.12 12.01 4.22
CA LEU A 119 -16.27 12.76 3.65
C LEU A 119 -16.13 14.29 3.67
N ARG A 120 -15.23 14.85 4.51
CA ARG A 120 -15.23 16.29 4.84
C ARG A 120 -13.84 16.86 5.13
N ASN A 121 -12.79 16.15 4.75
CA ASN A 121 -11.44 16.58 5.07
C ASN A 121 -11.05 17.82 4.25
N THR A 122 -10.19 18.66 4.82
CA THR A 122 -9.69 19.88 4.18
C THR A 122 -8.16 19.95 4.28
N PRO A 123 -7.41 20.11 3.16
CA PRO A 123 -7.90 20.06 1.78
C PRO A 123 -8.55 18.71 1.47
N HIS A 124 -9.47 18.70 0.51
CA HIS A 124 -10.15 17.49 0.07
C HIS A 124 -9.18 16.57 -0.66
N THR A 125 -9.33 15.26 -0.44
CA THR A 125 -8.46 14.23 -1.01
C THR A 125 -9.30 13.10 -1.58
N MET A 126 -8.92 12.67 -2.77
CA MET A 126 -9.43 11.51 -3.49
C MET A 126 -8.36 10.41 -3.53
N TYR A 127 -8.82 9.18 -3.68
CA TYR A 127 -8.02 7.97 -3.67
C TYR A 127 -8.26 7.25 -4.97
N MET A 128 -7.17 6.98 -5.70
CA MET A 128 -7.21 6.37 -7.02
C MET A 128 -6.50 5.03 -6.95
N HIS A 129 -7.27 3.97 -7.12
CA HIS A 129 -6.73 2.62 -7.23
C HIS A 129 -6.30 2.35 -8.67
N ILE A 130 -5.17 1.67 -8.78
CA ILE A 130 -4.55 1.38 -10.05
C ILE A 130 -4.12 -0.09 -10.12
N ALA A 131 -4.04 -0.60 -11.35
CA ALA A 131 -3.45 -1.90 -11.64
C ALA A 131 -2.61 -1.82 -12.92
N GLY A 132 -1.63 -2.72 -13.05
CA GLY A 132 -0.84 -2.86 -14.26
C GLY A 132 0.02 -4.12 -14.25
N HIS A 133 0.39 -4.59 -15.44
CA HIS A 133 1.25 -5.74 -15.61
C HIS A 133 2.31 -5.48 -16.69
N GLY A 134 3.52 -6.00 -16.52
CA GLY A 134 4.57 -5.85 -17.52
C GLY A 134 5.97 -5.75 -16.92
N ASP A 135 6.87 -5.11 -17.65
CA ASP A 135 8.23 -4.89 -17.16
C ASP A 135 8.21 -3.98 -15.91
N PRO A 136 8.79 -4.41 -14.77
CA PRO A 136 8.70 -3.69 -13.52
C PRO A 136 9.33 -2.29 -13.57
N ALA A 137 10.45 -2.12 -14.28
CA ALA A 137 11.12 -0.83 -14.40
C ALA A 137 10.32 0.15 -15.25
N GLN A 138 9.71 -0.32 -16.34
CA GLN A 138 8.84 0.49 -17.20
C GLN A 138 7.55 0.89 -16.48
N LEU A 139 6.91 -0.04 -15.74
CA LEU A 139 5.76 0.27 -14.89
C LEU A 139 6.13 1.35 -13.87
N ALA A 140 7.24 1.16 -13.14
CA ALA A 140 7.75 2.12 -12.18
C ALA A 140 8.01 3.50 -12.80
N LYS A 141 8.56 3.55 -14.02
CA LYS A 141 8.78 4.81 -14.72
C LYS A 141 7.48 5.55 -15.03
N VAL A 142 6.44 4.86 -15.51
CA VAL A 142 5.14 5.47 -15.79
C VAL A 142 4.53 6.03 -14.49
N LEU A 143 4.61 5.26 -13.41
CA LEU A 143 4.11 5.64 -12.09
C LEU A 143 4.83 6.87 -11.55
N HIS A 144 6.16 6.93 -11.68
CA HIS A 144 6.94 8.12 -11.33
C HIS A 144 6.48 9.34 -12.12
N ASP A 145 6.45 9.24 -13.45
CA ASP A 145 6.11 10.38 -14.30
C ASP A 145 4.68 10.88 -14.01
N ALA A 146 3.75 9.99 -13.64
CA ALA A 146 2.39 10.35 -13.24
C ALA A 146 2.37 11.04 -11.86
N LEU A 147 3.05 10.48 -10.86
CA LEU A 147 3.13 11.06 -9.52
C LEU A 147 3.87 12.41 -9.50
N ALA A 148 4.78 12.65 -10.45
CA ALA A 148 5.42 13.96 -10.63
C ALA A 148 4.44 15.07 -11.07
N LEU A 149 3.21 14.72 -11.47
CA LEU A 149 2.12 15.66 -11.74
C LEU A 149 1.28 15.97 -10.49
N SER A 150 1.68 15.46 -9.31
CA SER A 150 1.11 15.81 -8.01
C SER A 150 2.18 16.36 -7.06
N GLY A 151 1.75 16.75 -5.85
CA GLY A 151 2.63 17.14 -4.74
C GLY A 151 3.28 15.96 -4.01
N THR A 152 3.05 14.70 -4.43
CA THR A 152 3.59 13.52 -3.74
C THR A 152 5.11 13.59 -3.63
N PRO A 153 5.68 13.53 -2.41
CA PRO A 153 7.13 13.55 -2.24
C PRO A 153 7.79 12.25 -2.77
N LEU A 154 8.47 12.36 -3.92
CA LEU A 154 9.17 11.24 -4.58
C LEU A 154 10.65 11.13 -4.24
N SER A 155 11.23 12.11 -3.56
CA SER A 155 12.62 12.03 -3.09
C SER A 155 12.67 11.34 -1.73
N ALA A 156 13.64 10.44 -1.55
CA ALA A 156 13.95 9.91 -0.23
C ALA A 156 14.31 11.07 0.71
N PRO A 157 13.69 11.18 1.90
CA PRO A 157 14.19 12.10 2.91
C PRO A 157 15.64 11.70 3.25
N PRO A 158 16.49 12.66 3.69
CA PRO A 158 17.84 12.36 4.13
C PRO A 158 17.81 11.21 5.14
N ALA A 159 18.76 10.27 5.03
CA ALA A 159 18.85 9.13 5.94
C ALA A 159 18.82 9.63 7.39
N ALA A 160 17.72 9.37 8.08
CA ALA A 160 17.60 9.67 9.49
C ALA A 160 18.44 8.65 10.28
N SER A 161 19.13 9.12 11.32
CA SER A 161 19.77 8.26 12.31
C SER A 161 18.78 7.22 12.85
N PRO A 162 19.24 6.05 13.33
CA PRO A 162 18.36 5.03 13.88
C PRO A 162 17.44 5.66 14.93
N ALA A 163 16.15 5.73 14.63
CA ALA A 163 15.18 6.30 15.53
C ALA A 163 14.98 5.34 16.71
N ALA A 164 14.84 5.89 17.91
CA ALA A 164 14.33 5.13 19.04
C ALA A 164 12.96 4.51 18.67
N PRO A 165 12.59 3.36 19.27
CA PRO A 165 11.27 2.77 19.04
C PRO A 165 10.18 3.83 19.21
N GLU A 166 9.35 4.01 18.20
CA GLU A 166 8.23 4.95 18.28
C GLU A 166 7.28 4.54 19.40
N THR A 167 6.88 5.51 20.22
CA THR A 167 5.84 5.34 21.23
C THR A 167 4.63 6.19 20.86
N ILE A 168 3.45 5.77 21.31
CA ILE A 168 2.20 6.49 21.09
C ILE A 168 1.39 6.58 22.38
N ASP A 169 0.59 7.62 22.51
CA ASP A 169 -0.30 7.86 23.66
C ASP A 169 -1.59 7.03 23.57
N LEU A 170 -1.44 5.70 23.53
CA LEU A 170 -2.53 4.72 23.55
C LEU A 170 -2.10 3.46 24.30
N ASP A 171 -3.03 2.82 25.01
CA ASP A 171 -2.83 1.47 25.55
C ASP A 171 -2.94 0.43 24.42
N THR A 172 -1.87 0.28 23.64
CA THR A 172 -1.82 -0.64 22.50
C THR A 172 -2.02 -2.09 22.92
N ALA A 173 -1.64 -2.46 24.14
CA ALA A 173 -1.86 -3.82 24.65
C ALA A 173 -3.35 -4.09 24.91
N ALA A 174 -4.12 -3.09 25.37
CA ALA A 174 -5.57 -3.21 25.46
C ALA A 174 -6.21 -3.27 24.07
N LEU A 175 -5.75 -2.46 23.12
CA LEU A 175 -6.23 -2.52 21.73
C LEU A 175 -5.98 -3.90 21.12
N ASP A 176 -4.78 -4.47 21.29
CA ASP A 176 -4.47 -5.83 20.82
C ASP A 176 -5.43 -6.88 21.40
N ARG A 177 -5.71 -6.81 22.71
CA ARG A 177 -6.63 -7.74 23.37
C ARG A 177 -8.06 -7.61 22.87
N ILE A 178 -8.54 -6.40 22.61
CA ILE A 178 -9.91 -6.13 22.15
C ILE A 178 -10.07 -6.51 20.67
N MET A 179 -9.14 -6.07 19.83
CA MET A 179 -9.12 -6.39 18.40
C MET A 179 -8.82 -7.87 18.17
N GLY A 180 -8.20 -8.52 19.15
CA GLY A 180 -7.76 -9.90 19.06
C GLY A 180 -6.76 -10.08 17.93
N HIS A 181 -5.91 -9.08 17.64
CA HIS A 181 -4.86 -9.05 16.60
C HIS A 181 -3.71 -8.18 17.10
N LYS A 182 -2.49 -8.40 16.60
CA LYS A 182 -1.33 -7.57 16.96
C LYS A 182 -1.20 -6.38 16.03
N GLY A 183 -1.34 -5.16 16.56
CA GLY A 183 -1.07 -3.93 15.81
C GLY A 183 0.40 -3.54 15.81
N LYS A 184 0.77 -2.64 14.89
CA LYS A 184 2.13 -2.07 14.75
C LYS A 184 2.09 -0.56 14.84
N ILE A 185 3.09 0.03 15.48
CA ILE A 185 3.29 1.49 15.50
C ILE A 185 4.08 1.89 14.25
N GLY A 186 3.65 2.96 13.58
CA GLY A 186 4.43 3.64 12.55
C GLY A 186 3.87 5.02 12.22
N GLY A 187 4.75 6.01 12.07
CA GLY A 187 4.34 7.39 11.80
C GLY A 187 3.42 7.96 12.89
N GLY A 188 3.57 7.49 14.13
CA GLY A 188 2.75 7.87 15.28
C GLY A 188 1.27 7.45 15.19
N VAL A 189 0.97 6.37 14.47
CA VAL A 189 -0.34 5.71 14.34
C VAL A 189 -0.19 4.24 14.74
N TYR A 190 -1.24 3.65 15.32
CA TYR A 190 -1.33 2.21 15.57
C TYR A 190 -2.16 1.53 14.49
N ALA A 191 -1.55 0.65 13.71
CA ALA A 191 -2.16 0.04 12.54
C ALA A 191 -2.34 -1.48 12.71
N PHE A 192 -3.48 -1.99 12.28
CA PHE A 192 -3.77 -3.41 12.12
C PHE A 192 -3.92 -3.73 10.63
N GLY A 193 -3.34 -4.85 10.20
CA GLY A 193 -3.58 -5.45 8.89
C GLY A 193 -4.14 -6.84 9.10
N ILE A 194 -5.43 -7.03 8.82
CA ILE A 194 -6.15 -8.27 9.12
C ILE A 194 -6.52 -8.94 7.79
N PRO A 195 -5.86 -10.04 7.41
CA PRO A 195 -6.19 -10.73 6.17
C PRO A 195 -7.55 -11.44 6.26
N ARG A 196 -8.25 -11.53 5.13
CA ARG A 196 -9.41 -12.42 5.00
C ARG A 196 -8.99 -13.89 5.15
N ALA A 197 -9.94 -14.73 5.57
CA ALA A 197 -9.73 -16.18 5.70
C ALA A 197 -9.46 -16.83 4.34
N GLU A 198 -10.23 -16.43 3.32
CA GLU A 198 -10.00 -16.78 1.93
C GLU A 198 -9.12 -15.71 1.28
N ALA A 199 -8.02 -16.14 0.66
CA ALA A 199 -7.12 -15.25 -0.06
C ALA A 199 -7.78 -14.76 -1.36
N PRO A 200 -8.00 -13.45 -1.53
CA PRO A 200 -8.57 -12.91 -2.76
C PRO A 200 -7.68 -13.14 -3.97
N ARG A 201 -8.30 -13.11 -5.14
CA ARG A 201 -7.63 -13.09 -6.44
C ARG A 201 -8.08 -11.89 -7.24
N ASP A 202 -7.28 -11.50 -8.22
CA ASP A 202 -7.64 -10.55 -9.28
C ASP A 202 -7.06 -11.06 -10.61
N GLY A 203 -7.92 -11.21 -11.63
CA GLY A 203 -7.52 -11.82 -12.91
C GLY A 203 -6.93 -13.23 -12.76
N GLY A 204 -7.40 -14.00 -11.77
CA GLY A 204 -6.91 -15.35 -11.44
C GLY A 204 -5.61 -15.41 -10.61
N MET A 205 -4.93 -14.29 -10.41
CA MET A 205 -3.72 -14.20 -9.58
C MET A 205 -4.08 -14.05 -8.11
N ALA A 206 -3.44 -14.82 -7.23
CA ALA A 206 -3.59 -14.62 -5.78
C ALA A 206 -3.05 -13.24 -5.39
N LEU A 207 -3.78 -12.53 -4.53
CA LEU A 207 -3.38 -11.24 -3.98
C LEU A 207 -2.86 -11.43 -2.55
N PRO A 208 -1.53 -11.36 -2.33
CA PRO A 208 -0.99 -11.29 -0.99
C PRO A 208 -1.57 -10.10 -0.21
N PRO A 209 -1.71 -10.20 1.13
CA PRO A 209 -2.25 -9.12 1.96
C PRO A 209 -1.58 -7.74 1.70
N ALA A 210 -0.28 -7.73 1.43
CA ALA A 210 0.50 -6.52 1.15
C ALA A 210 0.19 -5.85 -0.21
N MET A 211 -0.63 -6.45 -1.07
CA MET A 211 -1.15 -5.85 -2.30
C MET A 211 -2.43 -5.02 -2.08
N GLY A 212 -2.81 -4.76 -0.81
CA GLY A 212 -4.05 -4.03 -0.49
C GLY A 212 -5.28 -4.95 -0.30
N ALA A 213 -5.06 -6.24 -0.04
CA ALA A 213 -6.11 -7.24 0.16
C ALA A 213 -6.43 -7.52 1.64
N ALA A 214 -5.72 -6.87 2.57
CA ALA A 214 -6.00 -6.95 4.01
C ALA A 214 -6.95 -5.82 4.44
N ILE A 215 -7.77 -6.10 5.45
CA ILE A 215 -8.52 -5.08 6.18
C ILE A 215 -7.51 -4.19 6.90
N ALA A 216 -7.51 -2.89 6.62
CA ALA A 216 -6.66 -1.92 7.30
C ALA A 216 -7.47 -1.17 8.37
N ILE A 217 -6.94 -1.09 9.59
CA ILE A 217 -7.55 -0.33 10.69
C ILE A 217 -6.46 0.48 11.38
N ASN A 218 -6.61 1.80 11.40
CA ASN A 218 -5.63 2.72 11.96
C ASN A 218 -6.21 3.51 13.14
N PHE A 219 -5.40 3.70 14.17
CA PHE A 219 -5.70 4.53 15.34
C PHE A 219 -4.65 5.62 15.48
N GLN A 220 -5.07 6.88 15.31
CA GLN A 220 -4.24 8.04 15.64
C GLN A 220 -4.64 8.57 17.01
N PRO A 221 -3.72 8.65 17.99
CA PRO A 221 -4.01 9.24 19.30
C PRO A 221 -4.50 10.70 19.15
N THR A 222 -5.60 11.05 19.82
CA THR A 222 -6.15 12.42 19.92
C THR A 222 -6.12 12.97 21.34
N GLY A 223 -5.49 12.24 22.27
CA GLY A 223 -5.27 12.62 23.67
C GLY A 223 -6.34 12.10 24.63
N GLY A 224 -5.97 11.90 25.89
CA GLY A 224 -6.90 11.49 26.95
C GLY A 224 -7.53 10.11 26.72
N GLY A 225 -6.77 9.18 26.14
CA GLY A 225 -7.25 7.83 25.80
C GLY A 225 -8.12 7.74 24.54
N LYS A 226 -8.30 8.85 23.81
CA LYS A 226 -9.06 8.91 22.56
C LYS A 226 -8.18 8.67 21.34
N ALA A 227 -8.81 8.21 20.28
CA ALA A 227 -8.19 8.10 18.97
C ALA A 227 -9.17 8.50 17.85
N ALA A 228 -8.63 9.10 16.80
CA ALA A 228 -9.27 9.10 15.50
C ALA A 228 -8.99 7.76 14.81
N ILE A 229 -10.02 7.13 14.26
CA ILE A 229 -9.92 5.87 13.52
C ILE A 229 -10.38 6.06 12.08
N THR A 230 -9.71 5.33 11.20
CA THR A 230 -10.10 5.17 9.80
C THR A 230 -9.43 3.93 9.23
N GLY A 231 -9.89 3.50 8.07
CA GLY A 231 -9.41 2.33 7.39
C GLY A 231 -10.47 1.83 6.44
N ASP A 232 -10.43 0.54 6.14
CA ASP A 232 -11.37 -0.13 5.26
C ASP A 232 -11.61 -1.58 5.67
N PHE A 233 -12.85 -2.01 5.54
CA PHE A 233 -13.19 -3.43 5.54
C PHE A 233 -13.19 -3.97 4.12
N VAL A 234 -12.63 -5.17 3.93
CA VAL A 234 -12.69 -5.94 2.70
C VAL A 234 -13.78 -6.99 2.84
N LEU A 235 -14.87 -6.90 2.07
CA LEU A 235 -16.13 -7.57 2.32
C LEU A 235 -16.65 -8.30 1.09
N THR A 236 -17.21 -9.48 1.26
CA THR A 236 -18.10 -10.09 0.26
C THR A 236 -19.48 -9.42 0.28
N ALA A 237 -20.26 -9.61 -0.78
CA ALA A 237 -21.61 -9.03 -0.89
C ALA A 237 -22.50 -9.28 0.33
N SER A 238 -22.45 -10.49 0.91
CA SER A 238 -23.25 -10.86 2.08
C SER A 238 -22.81 -10.19 3.39
N GLU A 239 -21.55 -9.75 3.48
CA GLU A 239 -20.97 -9.14 4.69
C GLU A 239 -21.18 -7.62 4.74
N VAL A 240 -21.41 -6.96 3.58
CA VAL A 240 -21.56 -5.49 3.46
C VAL A 240 -22.57 -4.91 4.44
N ASN A 241 -23.85 -5.28 4.33
CA ASN A 241 -24.89 -4.65 5.14
C ASN A 241 -24.83 -5.03 6.63
N PRO A 242 -24.47 -6.26 7.03
CA PRO A 242 -24.16 -6.58 8.43
C PRO A 242 -23.09 -5.66 9.03
N VAL A 243 -21.93 -5.53 8.37
CA VAL A 243 -20.82 -4.66 8.82
C VAL A 243 -21.26 -3.20 8.90
N LEU A 244 -21.93 -2.68 7.87
CA LEU A 244 -22.44 -1.31 7.87
C LEU A 244 -23.33 -1.02 9.08
N ARG A 245 -24.28 -1.91 9.37
CA ARG A 245 -25.19 -1.74 10.50
C ARG A 245 -24.43 -1.73 11.82
N GLU A 246 -23.48 -2.65 11.99
CA GLU A 246 -22.68 -2.75 13.21
C GLU A 246 -21.83 -1.49 13.44
N LEU A 247 -21.15 -0.98 12.39
CA LEU A 247 -20.41 0.28 12.47
C LEU A 247 -21.33 1.44 12.89
N ARG A 248 -22.49 1.58 12.25
CA ARG A 248 -23.45 2.66 12.56
C ARG A 248 -24.01 2.55 13.98
N GLN A 249 -24.30 1.35 14.48
CA GLN A 249 -24.78 1.14 15.85
C GLN A 249 -23.72 1.51 16.90
N ASN A 250 -22.44 1.36 16.58
CA ASN A 250 -21.32 1.72 17.44
C ASN A 250 -20.84 3.17 17.27
N GLY A 251 -21.58 3.99 16.51
CA GLY A 251 -21.25 5.40 16.31
C GLY A 251 -20.06 5.63 15.37
N ILE A 252 -19.73 4.66 14.52
CA ILE A 252 -18.67 4.74 13.51
C ILE A 252 -19.30 5.11 12.17
N GLU A 253 -18.84 6.21 11.58
CA GLU A 253 -19.32 6.68 10.29
C GLU A 253 -18.82 5.77 9.17
N VAL A 254 -19.68 5.43 8.20
CA VAL A 254 -19.27 4.79 6.95
C VAL A 254 -19.12 5.89 5.92
N THR A 255 -17.91 6.03 5.37
CA THR A 255 -17.52 7.16 4.52
C THR A 255 -17.55 6.82 3.04
N ALA A 256 -17.38 5.54 2.69
CA ALA A 256 -17.48 5.05 1.31
C ALA A 256 -17.80 3.55 1.26
N LEU A 257 -18.38 3.11 0.14
CA LEU A 257 -18.54 1.70 -0.24
C LEU A 257 -18.30 1.58 -1.76
N HIS A 258 -17.30 0.81 -2.17
CA HIS A 258 -16.90 0.64 -3.58
C HIS A 258 -16.10 -0.65 -3.76
N ASN A 259 -15.35 -0.78 -4.86
CA ASN A 259 -14.43 -1.90 -5.13
C ASN A 259 -13.05 -1.30 -5.44
N HIS A 260 -11.95 -2.00 -5.14
CA HIS A 260 -10.58 -1.60 -5.51
C HIS A 260 -10.05 -2.32 -6.76
N MET A 261 -10.67 -3.44 -7.15
CA MET A 261 -10.29 -4.28 -8.28
C MET A 261 -11.44 -4.41 -9.28
N LEU A 262 -11.11 -4.79 -10.51
CA LEU A 262 -12.10 -4.98 -11.58
C LEU A 262 -12.54 -6.44 -11.68
N ASP A 263 -11.60 -7.39 -11.60
CA ASP A 263 -11.78 -8.82 -11.89
C ASP A 263 -11.47 -9.70 -10.67
N ASP A 264 -11.94 -9.28 -9.50
CA ASP A 264 -11.68 -9.92 -8.22
C ASP A 264 -12.54 -11.16 -7.96
N GLU A 265 -11.91 -12.17 -7.34
CA GLU A 265 -12.56 -13.42 -6.92
C GLU A 265 -12.20 -13.77 -5.47
N PRO A 266 -13.20 -13.96 -4.57
CA PRO A 266 -14.62 -13.64 -4.78
C PRO A 266 -14.83 -12.14 -5.04
N ARG A 267 -16.02 -11.72 -5.48
CA ARG A 267 -16.31 -10.29 -5.60
C ARG A 267 -16.28 -9.61 -4.22
N LEU A 268 -15.39 -8.63 -4.08
CA LEU A 268 -15.13 -7.86 -2.89
C LEU A 268 -15.63 -6.42 -3.02
N PHE A 269 -16.02 -5.89 -1.87
CA PHE A 269 -16.42 -4.52 -1.63
C PHE A 269 -15.56 -3.96 -0.50
N PHE A 270 -15.13 -2.72 -0.65
CA PHE A 270 -14.33 -2.01 0.32
C PHE A 270 -15.18 -0.95 0.99
N MET A 271 -15.20 -0.96 2.32
CA MET A 271 -16.02 -0.06 3.14
C MET A 271 -15.14 0.78 4.04
N HIS A 272 -15.04 2.07 3.74
CA HIS A 272 -14.29 3.01 4.56
C HIS A 272 -15.13 3.54 5.71
N PHE A 273 -14.43 3.91 6.78
CA PHE A 273 -15.07 4.41 7.98
C PHE A 273 -14.26 5.53 8.65
N TRP A 274 -14.94 6.29 9.52
CA TRP A 274 -14.33 7.35 10.32
C TRP A 274 -15.01 7.47 11.69
N ALA A 275 -14.23 7.70 12.75
CA ALA A 275 -14.72 8.17 14.05
C ALA A 275 -13.58 8.79 14.88
N ASN A 276 -13.92 9.58 15.89
CA ASN A 276 -12.96 10.08 16.89
C ASN A 276 -13.59 10.05 18.29
N ASP A 277 -13.14 9.12 19.13
CA ASP A 277 -13.73 8.83 20.45
C ASP A 277 -12.73 8.01 21.32
N ASP A 278 -13.16 7.54 22.49
CA ASP A 278 -12.43 6.59 23.33
C ASP A 278 -11.91 5.39 22.51
N ALA A 279 -10.60 5.16 22.54
CA ALA A 279 -9.95 4.20 21.64
C ALA A 279 -10.41 2.75 21.90
N GLN A 280 -10.69 2.38 23.16
CA GLN A 280 -11.15 1.03 23.47
C GLN A 280 -12.63 0.83 23.11
N LYS A 281 -13.47 1.85 23.23
CA LYS A 281 -14.86 1.84 22.72
C LYS A 281 -14.87 1.64 21.22
N LEU A 282 -14.04 2.39 20.50
CA LEU A 282 -13.89 2.26 19.06
C LEU A 282 -13.39 0.88 18.65
N ALA A 283 -12.38 0.34 19.35
CA ALA A 283 -11.89 -1.01 19.11
C ALA A 283 -12.99 -2.07 19.31
N ARG A 284 -13.84 -1.94 20.34
CA ARG A 284 -14.97 -2.86 20.54
C ARG A 284 -15.98 -2.81 19.38
N GLY A 285 -16.30 -1.60 18.90
CA GLY A 285 -17.20 -1.43 17.75
C GLY A 285 -16.61 -2.03 16.46
N LEU A 286 -15.31 -1.86 16.24
CA LEU A 286 -14.60 -2.47 15.11
C LEU A 286 -14.53 -3.99 15.23
N THR A 287 -14.29 -4.55 16.42
CA THR A 287 -14.33 -6.00 16.67
C THR A 287 -15.73 -6.58 16.42
N ALA A 288 -16.79 -5.87 16.84
CA ALA A 288 -18.16 -6.29 16.57
C ALA A 288 -18.43 -6.34 15.06
N ALA A 289 -17.99 -5.33 14.31
CA ALA A 289 -18.09 -5.33 12.85
C ALA A 289 -17.26 -6.46 12.22
N LEU A 290 -16.03 -6.70 12.68
CA LEU A 290 -15.18 -7.81 12.22
C LEU A 290 -15.81 -9.19 12.46
N SER A 291 -16.69 -9.35 13.45
CA SER A 291 -17.37 -10.63 13.71
C SER A 291 -18.29 -11.07 12.57
N HIS A 292 -18.66 -10.15 11.67
CA HIS A 292 -19.41 -10.43 10.45
C HIS A 292 -18.53 -10.77 9.24
N VAL A 293 -17.20 -10.78 9.41
CA VAL A 293 -16.25 -10.95 8.31
C VAL A 293 -15.46 -12.23 8.50
N ALA A 294 -15.32 -13.02 7.42
CA ALA A 294 -14.43 -14.16 7.41
C ALA A 294 -12.96 -13.71 7.37
N VAL A 295 -12.34 -13.55 8.54
CA VAL A 295 -10.92 -13.19 8.72
C VAL A 295 -10.05 -14.41 9.02
N ALA A 296 -8.78 -14.38 8.63
CA ALA A 296 -7.85 -15.44 8.97
C ALA A 296 -7.63 -15.49 10.49
N ALA A 297 -7.36 -16.69 11.02
CA ALA A 297 -6.93 -16.82 12.40
C ALA A 297 -5.52 -16.26 12.58
N ASN A 298 -5.24 -15.69 13.76
CA ASN A 298 -3.90 -15.29 14.17
C ASN A 298 -2.96 -16.46 14.43
#